data_AF-A0A146GAP0-F1
#
_entry.id   AF-A0A146GAP0-F1
#
_cell.length_a   1.000
_cell.length_b   1.000
_cell.length_c   1.000
_cell.angle_alpha   90.00
_cell.angle_beta   90.00
_cell.angle_gamma   90.00
#
_symmetry.space_group_name_H-M   'P 1'
#
loop_
_entity.id
_entity.type
_entity.pdbx_description
1 polymer ?
#
loop_
_entity_poly.entity_id
_entity_poly.type
_entity_poly.pdbx_seq_one_letter_code
_entity_poly.pdbx_strand_id
1 'polypeptide(L)'
;MPYSTPIVATRKASAFTLVELLAATAVFIVLLGIILAVTNSISATIRHATSGIEAQSASRTGFDLMNRYLSQATLNPYWDYDNPLAPTVYLRQSDLQFIIRQNKQKASYGQEVYFVTPEAYSKDSTLRATRGLMNACSAFVRFGSSKDFQPSGVGNEKFRYRLMFGLQPTEDLSVFNKPARTSNQTESAYRAAIQQYWNAAAWLTPISDSDSKPAVTPLIDNVIALIVWPRLSSAEDATGQELTTDYSYNSQDNAMTIPQPITANQLPPVIDITMIVISEASAARLDRGSSTAPQEIESALAGKFTQVEKYQDDIAQVSKALSDKGIEFKIFSTALPLRESKWSRSQ
;
A
#
# COMPACT_ATOMS: atom_id res chain seq x y z
N MET A 1 -34.39 -53.12 -86.89
CA MET A 1 -33.60 -52.80 -85.67
C MET A 1 -33.93 -51.38 -85.25
N PRO A 2 -34.51 -51.14 -84.07
CA PRO A 2 -34.94 -49.81 -83.63
C PRO A 2 -33.83 -49.11 -82.84
N TYR A 3 -33.61 -47.82 -83.09
CA TYR A 3 -32.79 -46.94 -82.24
C TYR A 3 -33.71 -46.28 -81.20
N SER A 4 -33.48 -46.60 -79.92
CA SER A 4 -34.11 -45.97 -78.77
C SER A 4 -33.43 -44.62 -78.46
N THR A 5 -34.17 -43.53 -78.54
CA THR A 5 -33.73 -42.20 -78.06
C THR A 5 -33.88 -42.09 -76.54
N PRO A 6 -32.90 -41.54 -75.80
CA PRO A 6 -33.03 -41.34 -74.36
C PRO A 6 -33.87 -40.09 -74.05
N ILE A 7 -34.82 -40.23 -73.12
CA ILE A 7 -35.60 -39.11 -72.59
C ILE A 7 -34.75 -38.40 -71.53
N VAL A 8 -34.30 -37.18 -71.83
CA VAL A 8 -33.64 -36.30 -70.86
C VAL A 8 -34.71 -35.64 -69.99
N ALA A 9 -34.77 -36.02 -68.72
CA ALA A 9 -35.63 -35.34 -67.75
C ALA A 9 -35.03 -33.97 -67.39
N THR A 10 -35.66 -32.88 -67.82
CA THR A 10 -35.35 -31.53 -67.37
C THR A 10 -35.74 -31.36 -65.91
N ARG A 11 -34.75 -31.28 -65.01
CA ARG A 11 -34.97 -30.82 -63.63
C ARG A 11 -35.40 -29.36 -63.67
N LYS A 12 -36.65 -29.07 -63.28
CA LYS A 12 -37.09 -27.70 -62.99
C LYS A 12 -36.31 -27.21 -61.78
N ALA A 13 -35.39 -26.27 -61.98
CA ALA A 13 -34.84 -25.49 -60.90
C ALA A 13 -35.95 -24.56 -60.38
N SER A 14 -36.43 -24.76 -59.16
CA SER A 14 -37.36 -23.82 -58.53
C SER A 14 -36.58 -22.55 -58.19
N ALA A 15 -36.93 -21.44 -58.85
CA ALA A 15 -36.43 -20.13 -58.47
C ALA A 15 -37.15 -19.68 -57.18
N PHE A 16 -36.38 -19.14 -56.23
CA PHE A 16 -36.93 -18.61 -54.97
C PHE A 16 -37.85 -17.43 -55.24
N THR A 17 -38.95 -17.36 -54.51
CA THR A 17 -39.90 -16.25 -54.60
C THR A 17 -39.33 -15.00 -53.91
N LEU A 18 -39.78 -13.82 -54.33
CA LEU A 18 -39.34 -12.54 -53.77
C LEU A 18 -39.66 -12.43 -52.26
N VAL A 19 -40.71 -13.12 -51.82
CA VAL A 19 -41.10 -13.24 -50.40
C VAL A 19 -40.13 -14.12 -49.61
N GLU A 20 -39.67 -15.25 -50.17
CA GLU A 20 -38.64 -16.09 -49.54
C GLU A 20 -37.30 -15.35 -49.42
N LEU A 21 -36.96 -14.51 -50.41
CA LEU A 21 -35.72 -13.71 -50.38
C LEU A 21 -35.80 -12.56 -49.35
N LEU A 22 -36.96 -11.93 -49.21
CA LEU A 22 -37.24 -10.95 -48.14
C LEU A 22 -37.23 -11.59 -46.75
N ALA A 23 -37.82 -12.78 -46.61
CA ALA A 23 -37.81 -13.53 -45.35
C ALA A 23 -36.38 -13.97 -44.98
N ALA A 24 -35.60 -14.48 -45.94
CA ALA A 24 -34.22 -14.89 -45.72
C ALA A 24 -33.31 -13.71 -45.33
N THR A 25 -33.46 -12.55 -45.98
CA THR A 25 -32.70 -11.34 -45.64
C THR A 25 -33.08 -10.78 -44.27
N ALA A 26 -34.37 -10.80 -43.90
CA ALA A 26 -34.81 -10.38 -42.57
C ALA A 26 -34.21 -11.27 -41.47
N VAL A 27 -34.26 -12.60 -41.63
CA VAL A 27 -33.65 -13.55 -40.69
C VAL A 27 -32.13 -13.37 -40.63
N PHE A 28 -31.48 -13.11 -41.76
CA PHE A 28 -30.04 -12.85 -41.81
C PHE A 28 -29.64 -11.59 -41.03
N ILE A 29 -30.38 -10.48 -41.17
CA ILE A 29 -30.13 -9.23 -40.44
C ILE A 29 -30.30 -9.44 -38.93
N VAL A 30 -31.34 -10.16 -38.51
CA VAL A 30 -31.57 -10.48 -37.09
C VAL A 30 -30.43 -11.33 -36.53
N LEU A 31 -30.01 -12.38 -37.26
CA LEU A 31 -28.86 -13.21 -36.87
C LEU A 31 -27.56 -12.39 -36.77
N LEU A 32 -27.29 -11.52 -37.74
CA LEU A 32 -26.11 -10.66 -37.74
C LEU A 32 -26.13 -9.71 -36.52
N GLY A 33 -27.28 -9.15 -36.19
CA GLY A 33 -27.46 -8.29 -35.01
C GLY A 33 -27.19 -9.03 -33.70
N ILE A 34 -27.69 -10.26 -33.57
CA ILE A 34 -27.43 -11.10 -32.38
C ILE A 34 -25.95 -11.44 -32.28
N ILE A 35 -25.30 -11.84 -33.38
CA ILE A 35 -23.86 -12.16 -33.40
C ILE A 35 -23.03 -10.93 -33.01
N LEU A 36 -23.39 -9.74 -33.51
CA LEU A 36 -22.70 -8.50 -33.16
C LEU A 36 -22.86 -8.17 -31.67
N ALA A 37 -24.07 -8.33 -31.12
CA ALA A 37 -24.33 -8.11 -29.70
C ALA A 37 -23.55 -9.08 -28.80
N VAL A 38 -23.51 -10.37 -29.16
CA VAL A 38 -22.73 -11.39 -28.46
C VAL A 38 -21.22 -11.10 -28.54
N THR A 39 -20.73 -10.69 -29.71
CA THR A 39 -19.31 -10.34 -29.90
C THR A 39 -18.91 -9.14 -29.05
N ASN A 40 -19.77 -8.12 -28.98
CA ASN A 40 -19.54 -6.95 -28.13
C ASN A 40 -19.54 -7.33 -26.64
N SER A 41 -20.44 -8.21 -26.21
CA SER A 41 -20.49 -8.72 -24.83
C SER A 41 -19.26 -9.54 -24.44
N ILE A 42 -18.80 -10.43 -25.33
CA ILE A 42 -17.58 -11.22 -25.12
C ILE A 42 -16.35 -10.30 -25.05
N SER A 43 -16.25 -9.34 -25.98
CA SER A 43 -15.14 -8.38 -26.03
C SER A 43 -15.05 -7.52 -24.76
N ALA A 44 -16.20 -7.07 -24.23
CA ALA A 44 -16.26 -6.34 -22.97
C ALA A 44 -15.81 -7.22 -21.80
N THR A 45 -16.32 -8.45 -21.72
CA THR A 45 -15.95 -9.42 -20.66
C THR A 45 -14.45 -9.72 -20.66
N ILE A 46 -13.85 -9.96 -21.82
CA ILE A 46 -12.41 -10.22 -21.94
C ILE A 46 -11.60 -8.99 -21.51
N ARG A 47 -11.96 -7.78 -21.96
CA ARG A 47 -11.27 -6.55 -21.53
C ARG A 47 -11.37 -6.32 -20.02
N HIS A 48 -12.52 -6.60 -19.42
CA HIS A 48 -12.70 -6.55 -17.97
C HIS A 48 -11.81 -7.58 -17.26
N ALA A 49 -11.76 -8.82 -17.74
CA ALA A 49 -10.90 -9.85 -17.17
C ALA A 49 -9.40 -9.50 -17.28
N THR A 50 -8.94 -9.01 -18.44
CA THR A 50 -7.53 -8.63 -18.65
C THR A 50 -7.12 -7.42 -17.80
N SER A 51 -7.96 -6.37 -17.73
CA SER A 51 -7.66 -5.19 -16.90
C SER A 51 -7.62 -5.53 -15.40
N GLY A 52 -8.44 -6.48 -14.94
CA GLY A 52 -8.38 -7.00 -13.58
C GLY A 52 -7.04 -7.70 -13.29
N ILE A 53 -6.53 -8.50 -14.23
CA ILE A 53 -5.27 -9.25 -14.07
C ILE A 53 -4.05 -8.32 -14.03
N GLU A 54 -3.96 -7.31 -14.91
CA GLU A 54 -2.81 -6.39 -14.98
C GLU A 54 -2.70 -5.52 -13.72
N ALA A 55 -3.82 -4.92 -13.29
CA ALA A 55 -3.85 -4.12 -12.06
C ALA A 55 -3.44 -4.95 -10.84
N GLN A 56 -3.92 -6.19 -10.75
CA GLN A 56 -3.59 -7.08 -9.64
C GLN A 56 -2.13 -7.56 -9.66
N SER A 57 -1.53 -7.75 -10.85
CA SER A 57 -0.11 -8.09 -10.99
C SER A 57 0.79 -6.94 -10.52
N ALA A 58 0.47 -5.70 -10.92
CA ALA A 58 1.17 -4.50 -10.45
C ALA A 58 1.05 -4.35 -8.92
N SER A 59 -0.15 -4.55 -8.37
CA SER A 59 -0.38 -4.50 -6.92
C SER A 59 0.40 -5.57 -6.16
N ARG A 60 0.51 -6.79 -6.70
CA ARG A 60 1.33 -7.83 -6.08
C ARG A 60 2.81 -7.44 -6.08
N THR A 61 3.31 -6.93 -7.19
CA THR A 61 4.72 -6.51 -7.32
C THR A 61 5.09 -5.43 -6.30
N GLY A 62 4.26 -4.39 -6.17
CA GLY A 62 4.57 -3.34 -5.18
C GLY A 62 4.33 -3.79 -3.73
N PHE A 63 3.42 -4.73 -3.47
CA PHE A 63 3.29 -5.36 -2.15
C PHE A 63 4.58 -6.10 -1.78
N ASP A 64 5.12 -6.91 -2.69
CA ASP A 64 6.36 -7.66 -2.47
C ASP A 64 7.57 -6.70 -2.33
N LEU A 65 7.59 -5.59 -3.07
CA LEU A 65 8.63 -4.57 -2.93
C LEU A 65 8.57 -3.88 -1.56
N MET A 66 7.38 -3.50 -1.10
CA MET A 66 7.20 -2.91 0.23
C MET A 66 7.64 -3.89 1.33
N ASN A 67 7.29 -5.18 1.21
CA ASN A 67 7.74 -6.21 2.12
C ASN A 67 9.27 -6.35 2.13
N ARG A 68 9.93 -6.26 0.96
CA ARG A 68 11.39 -6.28 0.85
C ARG A 68 12.03 -5.12 1.62
N TYR A 69 11.54 -3.90 1.45
CA TYR A 69 12.05 -2.74 2.18
C TYR A 69 11.83 -2.87 3.68
N LEU A 70 10.59 -3.18 4.10
CA LEU A 70 10.26 -3.30 5.52
C LEU A 70 11.05 -4.44 6.20
N SER A 71 11.29 -5.55 5.52
CA SER A 71 12.07 -6.67 6.09
C SER A 71 13.52 -6.31 6.44
N GLN A 72 14.03 -5.23 5.82
CA GLN A 72 15.36 -4.68 6.02
C GLN A 72 15.36 -3.44 6.95
N ALA A 73 14.21 -3.12 7.56
CA ALA A 73 14.13 -2.06 8.56
C ALA A 73 15.13 -2.34 9.68
N THR A 74 15.89 -1.34 10.06
CA THR A 74 16.90 -1.45 11.12
C THR A 74 16.74 -0.33 12.14
N LEU A 75 17.08 -0.68 13.39
CA LEU A 75 17.09 0.22 14.53
C LEU A 75 18.45 0.24 15.25
N ASN A 76 19.29 -0.79 15.08
CA ASN A 76 20.62 -0.90 15.70
C ASN A 76 20.66 -0.53 17.21
N PRO A 77 19.89 -1.22 18.07
CA PRO A 77 19.90 -0.91 19.49
C PRO A 77 21.23 -1.30 20.15
N TYR A 78 21.64 -0.48 21.10
CA TYR A 78 22.83 -0.67 21.94
C TYR A 78 22.51 -0.37 23.42
N TRP A 79 23.35 -0.86 24.32
CA TRP A 79 23.28 -0.50 25.73
C TRP A 79 24.16 0.72 25.98
N ASP A 80 23.59 1.75 26.55
CA ASP A 80 24.33 2.92 26.99
C ASP A 80 23.83 3.38 28.36
N TYR A 81 24.63 4.19 29.02
CA TYR A 81 24.23 4.81 30.26
C TYR A 81 23.09 5.79 30.01
N ASP A 82 22.20 5.80 30.98
CA ASP A 82 21.12 6.77 31.10
C ASP A 82 21.63 8.22 31.14
N ASN A 83 22.83 8.41 31.68
CA ASN A 83 23.56 9.67 31.70
C ASN A 83 25.08 9.42 31.55
N PRO A 84 25.70 9.76 30.40
CA PRO A 84 27.13 9.52 30.17
C PRO A 84 28.07 10.26 31.15
N LEU A 85 27.61 11.38 31.74
CA LEU A 85 28.41 12.20 32.66
C LEU A 85 28.23 11.81 34.13
N ALA A 86 27.17 11.07 34.46
CA ALA A 86 26.88 10.58 35.82
C ALA A 86 25.99 9.34 35.71
N PRO A 87 26.55 8.18 35.32
CA PRO A 87 25.76 6.99 34.99
C PRO A 87 25.11 6.39 36.24
N THR A 88 23.82 6.08 36.15
CA THR A 88 23.08 5.39 37.23
C THR A 88 22.55 4.02 36.79
N VAL A 89 22.10 3.90 35.54
CA VAL A 89 21.48 2.68 35.00
C VAL A 89 21.86 2.52 33.53
N TYR A 90 21.94 1.28 33.04
CA TYR A 90 22.02 1.01 31.62
C TYR A 90 20.62 1.01 31.00
N LEU A 91 20.46 1.76 29.93
CA LEU A 91 19.25 1.81 29.13
C LEU A 91 19.55 1.32 27.72
N ARG A 92 18.56 0.67 27.12
CA ARG A 92 18.63 0.36 25.70
C ARG A 92 18.42 1.67 24.94
N GLN A 93 19.32 2.00 24.04
CA GLN A 93 19.27 3.20 23.21
C GLN A 93 19.39 2.84 21.72
N SER A 94 18.89 3.74 20.88
CA SER A 94 19.04 3.73 19.43
C SER A 94 19.03 5.16 18.92
N ASP A 95 19.86 5.44 17.92
CA ASP A 95 19.85 6.73 17.20
C ASP A 95 18.88 6.71 16.00
N LEU A 96 18.31 5.55 15.70
CA LEU A 96 17.28 5.35 14.70
C LEU A 96 15.89 5.29 15.37
N GLN A 97 14.85 5.44 14.55
CA GLN A 97 13.46 5.38 15.00
C GLN A 97 12.62 4.57 14.01
N PHE A 98 11.72 3.75 14.55
CA PHE A 98 10.72 3.00 13.80
C PHE A 98 9.33 3.42 14.27
N ILE A 99 8.47 3.81 13.33
CA ILE A 99 7.14 4.34 13.63
C ILE A 99 6.09 3.67 12.74
N ILE A 100 5.03 3.19 13.35
CA ILE A 100 3.74 2.92 12.73
C ILE A 100 2.74 3.84 13.42
N ARG A 101 1.93 4.54 12.64
CA ARG A 101 0.86 5.38 13.19
C ARG A 101 -0.32 5.42 12.24
N GLN A 102 -1.44 5.95 12.71
CA GLN A 102 -2.58 6.20 11.83
C GLN A 102 -2.19 7.14 10.69
N ASN A 103 -2.69 6.85 9.49
CA ASN A 103 -2.42 7.65 8.30
C ASN A 103 -2.85 9.12 8.51
N LYS A 104 -1.91 10.04 8.31
CA LYS A 104 -2.09 11.48 8.58
C LYS A 104 -3.01 12.16 7.56
N GLN A 105 -3.03 11.68 6.31
CA GLN A 105 -3.91 12.21 5.27
C GLN A 105 -5.36 11.90 5.60
N LYS A 106 -5.63 10.64 5.99
CA LYS A 106 -6.94 10.22 6.47
C LYS A 106 -6.85 8.92 7.25
N ALA A 107 -7.39 8.92 8.47
CA ALA A 107 -7.37 7.74 9.31
C ALA A 107 -8.01 6.51 8.66
N SER A 108 -9.07 6.68 7.85
CA SER A 108 -9.74 5.58 7.15
C SER A 108 -8.83 4.81 6.19
N TYR A 109 -7.70 5.38 5.75
CA TYR A 109 -6.77 4.71 4.84
C TYR A 109 -5.84 3.71 5.55
N GLY A 110 -6.01 3.53 6.86
CA GLY A 110 -5.23 2.64 7.70
C GLY A 110 -4.02 3.33 8.31
N GLN A 111 -2.87 2.68 8.22
CA GLN A 111 -1.63 3.08 8.85
C GLN A 111 -0.62 3.62 7.84
N GLU A 112 0.34 4.36 8.37
CA GLU A 112 1.56 4.75 7.72
C GLU A 112 2.75 4.24 8.54
N VAL A 113 3.79 3.80 7.84
CA VAL A 113 4.99 3.24 8.45
C VAL A 113 6.22 4.02 8.01
N TYR A 114 7.12 4.28 8.96
CA TYR A 114 8.37 5.00 8.77
C TYR A 114 9.52 4.24 9.42
N PHE A 115 10.60 4.09 8.67
CA PHE A 115 11.69 3.21 9.03
C PHE A 115 12.95 3.59 8.27
N VAL A 116 14.09 3.02 8.68
CA VAL A 116 15.38 3.27 8.02
C VAL A 116 15.91 1.95 7.46
N THR A 117 16.46 1.98 6.24
CA THR A 117 17.00 0.81 5.54
C THR A 117 18.34 1.13 4.85
N PRO A 118 19.20 0.12 4.62
CA PRO A 118 20.48 0.30 3.94
C PRO A 118 20.36 0.20 2.40
N GLU A 119 19.45 0.95 1.77
CA GLU A 119 19.20 0.87 0.32
C GLU A 119 20.21 1.63 -0.54
N ALA A 120 21.10 2.40 0.09
CA ALA A 120 22.15 3.19 -0.54
C ALA A 120 21.70 4.16 -1.64
N TYR A 121 20.51 4.73 -1.49
CA TYR A 121 20.03 5.79 -2.36
C TYR A 121 20.70 7.13 -2.04
N SER A 122 21.30 7.76 -3.06
CA SER A 122 21.91 9.08 -2.96
C SER A 122 21.75 9.85 -4.28
N LYS A 123 21.51 11.16 -4.20
CA LYS A 123 21.55 12.04 -5.36
C LYS A 123 22.99 12.37 -5.74
N ASP A 124 23.92 12.33 -4.78
CA ASP A 124 25.35 12.55 -5.03
C ASP A 124 25.99 11.37 -5.78
N SER A 125 26.56 11.67 -6.95
CA SER A 125 27.25 10.69 -7.80
C SER A 125 28.41 9.98 -7.10
N THR A 126 29.06 10.61 -6.12
CA THR A 126 30.20 10.04 -5.38
C THR A 126 29.75 9.02 -4.34
N LEU A 127 28.59 9.26 -3.72
CA LEU A 127 28.03 8.40 -2.67
C LEU A 127 27.28 7.20 -3.25
N ARG A 128 26.77 7.27 -4.49
CA ARG A 128 26.04 6.15 -5.13
C ARG A 128 26.81 4.83 -5.19
N ALA A 129 28.15 4.88 -5.22
CA ALA A 129 28.99 3.68 -5.23
C ALA A 129 29.20 3.07 -3.82
N THR A 130 28.91 3.84 -2.77
CA THR A 130 29.09 3.43 -1.38
C THR A 130 27.95 2.52 -0.97
N ARG A 131 28.28 1.30 -0.54
CA ARG A 131 27.30 0.32 -0.08
C ARG A 131 26.94 0.56 1.38
N GLY A 132 25.72 0.19 1.76
CA GLY A 132 25.26 0.26 3.15
C GLY A 132 24.93 1.66 3.65
N LEU A 133 24.81 2.64 2.73
CA LEU A 133 24.28 3.95 3.07
C LEU A 133 22.80 3.82 3.47
N MET A 134 22.44 4.58 4.50
CA MET A 134 21.13 4.49 5.14
C MET A 134 20.16 5.48 4.51
N ASN A 135 18.91 5.06 4.37
CA ASN A 135 17.84 5.88 3.83
C ASN A 135 16.62 5.81 4.74
N ALA A 136 16.02 6.96 5.02
CA ALA A 136 14.71 7.02 5.63
C ALA A 136 13.65 6.68 4.57
N CYS A 137 12.77 5.74 4.93
CA CYS A 137 11.72 5.22 4.09
C CYS A 137 10.36 5.45 4.73
N SER A 138 9.32 5.57 3.91
CA SER A 138 7.94 5.56 4.36
C SER A 138 7.03 4.80 3.41
N ALA A 139 5.91 4.29 3.93
CA ALA A 139 4.82 3.78 3.12
C ALA A 139 3.47 4.20 3.68
N PHE A 140 2.60 4.75 2.84
CA PHE A 140 1.26 5.21 3.23
C PHE A 140 0.33 5.32 2.02
N VAL A 141 -0.98 5.25 2.26
CA VAL A 141 -1.99 5.43 1.22
C VAL A 141 -2.43 6.88 1.11
N ARG A 142 -2.65 7.36 -0.11
CA ARG A 142 -3.18 8.70 -0.40
C ARG A 142 -4.17 8.65 -1.55
N PHE A 143 -5.25 9.43 -1.45
CA PHE A 143 -6.07 9.79 -2.61
C PHE A 143 -5.59 11.11 -3.19
N GLY A 144 -5.45 11.19 -4.51
CA GLY A 144 -5.08 12.45 -5.14
C GLY A 144 -4.89 12.39 -6.64
N SER A 145 -4.50 13.53 -7.18
CA SER A 145 -4.21 13.73 -8.58
C SER A 145 -2.95 12.98 -9.04
N SER A 146 -2.96 12.52 -10.29
CA SER A 146 -1.79 11.99 -10.98
C SER A 146 -0.85 13.07 -11.53
N LYS A 147 -1.29 14.33 -11.58
CA LYS A 147 -0.64 15.42 -12.30
C LYS A 147 0.82 15.65 -11.86
N ASP A 148 1.09 15.50 -10.57
CA ASP A 148 2.43 15.70 -10.01
C ASP A 148 3.42 14.57 -10.34
N PHE A 149 2.92 13.42 -10.81
CA PHE A 149 3.71 12.20 -11.04
C PHE A 149 3.78 11.82 -12.51
N GLN A 150 3.09 12.55 -13.39
CA GLN A 150 3.07 12.30 -14.82
C GLN A 150 3.97 13.31 -15.54
N PRO A 151 4.71 12.90 -16.59
CA PRO A 151 5.44 13.83 -17.44
C PRO A 151 4.49 14.87 -18.05
N SER A 152 4.98 16.10 -18.24
CA SER A 152 4.21 17.17 -18.87
C SER A 152 3.73 16.74 -20.27
N GLY A 153 2.41 16.77 -20.50
CA GLY A 153 1.80 16.40 -21.78
C GLY A 153 1.26 14.97 -21.86
N VAL A 154 1.39 14.16 -20.82
CA VAL A 154 0.80 12.81 -20.76
C VAL A 154 -0.62 12.88 -20.16
N GLY A 155 -1.64 12.70 -21.00
CA GLY A 155 -3.00 12.32 -20.63
C GLY A 155 -3.80 13.31 -19.78
N ASN A 156 -5.04 12.92 -19.47
CA ASN A 156 -5.88 13.65 -18.53
C ASN A 156 -5.48 13.30 -17.09
N GLU A 157 -5.61 14.29 -16.21
CA GLU A 157 -5.46 14.14 -14.77
C GLU A 157 -6.41 13.08 -14.22
N LYS A 158 -5.88 12.10 -13.47
CA LYS A 158 -6.63 11.01 -12.85
C LYS A 158 -6.59 11.10 -11.34
N PHE A 159 -7.75 10.99 -10.70
CA PHE A 159 -7.84 10.93 -9.25
C PHE A 159 -7.94 9.48 -8.79
N ARG A 160 -6.91 9.01 -8.08
CA ARG A 160 -6.79 7.62 -7.63
C ARG A 160 -6.30 7.56 -6.19
N TYR A 161 -6.70 6.48 -5.51
CA TYR A 161 -5.99 6.01 -4.32
C TYR A 161 -4.68 5.36 -4.76
N ARG A 162 -3.59 5.65 -4.05
CA ARG A 162 -2.25 5.15 -4.36
C ARG A 162 -1.52 4.78 -3.09
N LEU A 163 -0.76 3.71 -3.15
CA LEU A 163 0.30 3.45 -2.18
C LEU A 163 1.48 4.35 -2.54
N MET A 164 1.79 5.27 -1.66
CA MET A 164 2.94 6.16 -1.76
C MET A 164 4.12 5.52 -1.04
N PHE A 165 5.31 5.67 -1.60
CA PHE A 165 6.56 5.29 -0.98
C PHE A 165 7.48 6.51 -0.90
N GLY A 166 7.90 6.85 0.31
CA GLY A 166 8.88 7.89 0.56
C GLY A 166 10.28 7.29 0.64
N LEU A 167 11.25 7.91 -0.01
CA LEU A 167 12.66 7.54 0.06
C LEU A 167 13.52 8.80 0.12
N GLN A 168 14.12 9.03 1.28
CA GLN A 168 15.03 10.14 1.50
C GLN A 168 16.46 9.74 1.09
N PRO A 169 17.18 10.57 0.31
CA PRO A 169 18.59 10.37 0.03
C PRO A 169 19.43 10.35 1.31
N THR A 170 20.56 9.63 1.29
CA THR A 170 21.43 9.49 2.46
C THR A 170 21.97 10.83 2.96
N GLU A 171 22.24 11.77 2.06
CA GLU A 171 22.83 13.08 2.37
C GLU A 171 21.84 14.03 3.07
N ASP A 172 20.54 13.77 2.90
CA ASP A 172 19.47 14.58 3.48
C ASP A 172 18.99 13.99 4.83
N LEU A 173 19.51 12.82 5.23
CA LEU A 173 19.01 12.02 6.35
C LEU A 173 19.20 12.74 7.70
N SER A 174 18.09 13.10 8.35
CA SER A 174 18.09 13.90 9.59
C SER A 174 17.67 13.12 10.84
N VAL A 175 17.45 11.80 10.72
CA VAL A 175 17.08 10.91 11.84
C VAL A 175 18.13 10.92 12.96
N PHE A 176 19.39 11.21 12.63
CA PHE A 176 20.53 11.22 13.57
C PHE A 176 20.70 12.54 14.34
N ASN A 177 19.85 13.55 14.14
CA ASN A 177 20.01 14.88 14.75
C ASN A 177 19.54 14.94 16.21
N LYS A 178 19.88 13.93 17.03
CA LYS A 178 19.57 13.84 18.46
C LYS A 178 20.25 15.00 19.22
N PRO A 179 19.54 15.72 20.10
CA PRO A 179 20.15 16.78 20.90
C PRO A 179 21.33 16.29 21.74
N ALA A 180 22.45 17.00 21.68
CA ALA A 180 23.59 16.75 22.56
C ALA A 180 23.30 17.32 23.96
N ARG A 181 23.79 16.64 25.01
CA ARG A 181 23.72 17.17 26.37
C ARG A 181 24.63 18.38 26.53
N THR A 182 24.15 19.42 27.20
CA THR A 182 24.95 20.61 27.55
C THR A 182 25.40 20.54 29.02
N SER A 183 26.52 21.20 29.35
CA SER A 183 27.16 21.10 30.68
C SER A 183 26.28 21.59 31.84
N ASN A 184 25.35 22.50 31.58
CA ASN A 184 24.48 23.11 32.60
C ASN A 184 23.09 22.45 32.68
N GLN A 185 22.86 21.38 31.91
CA GLN A 185 21.56 20.73 31.84
C GLN A 185 21.44 19.66 32.93
N THR A 186 20.34 19.73 33.70
CA THR A 186 19.97 18.64 34.61
C THR A 186 19.63 17.38 33.81
N GLU A 187 19.76 16.22 34.43
CA GLU A 187 19.46 14.95 33.76
C GLU A 187 18.00 14.87 33.30
N SER A 188 17.06 15.28 34.15
CA SER A 188 15.63 15.33 33.80
C SER A 188 15.37 16.23 32.59
N ALA A 189 16.02 17.40 32.54
CA ALA A 189 15.89 18.30 31.39
C ALA A 189 16.50 17.71 30.10
N TYR A 190 17.58 16.94 30.20
CA TYR A 190 18.17 16.24 29.06
C TYR A 190 17.22 15.17 28.51
N ARG A 191 16.71 14.29 29.38
CA ARG A 191 15.74 13.25 28.99
C ARG A 191 14.49 13.84 28.35
N ALA A 192 13.94 14.91 28.91
CA ALA A 192 12.79 15.60 28.36
C ALA A 192 13.07 16.17 26.96
N ALA A 193 14.24 16.75 26.74
CA ALA A 193 14.64 17.27 25.42
C ALA A 193 14.78 16.16 24.38
N ILE A 194 15.37 15.01 24.75
CA ILE A 194 15.47 13.84 23.87
C ILE A 194 14.07 13.29 23.53
N GLN A 195 13.21 13.10 24.53
CA GLN A 195 11.86 12.60 24.30
C GLN A 195 11.05 13.57 23.43
N GLN A 196 11.20 14.88 23.62
CA GLN A 196 10.57 15.89 22.79
C GLN A 196 11.05 15.81 21.33
N TYR A 197 12.36 15.60 21.10
CA TYR A 197 12.90 15.39 19.76
C TYR A 197 12.27 14.16 19.07
N TRP A 198 12.21 13.03 19.78
CA TRP A 198 11.61 11.80 19.24
C TRP A 198 10.10 11.90 19.01
N ASN A 199 9.39 12.63 19.87
CA ASN A 199 7.95 12.88 19.71
C ASN A 199 7.67 13.81 18.52
N ALA A 200 8.55 14.80 18.29
CA ALA A 200 8.43 15.70 17.14
C ALA A 200 8.66 14.96 15.82
N ALA A 201 9.56 13.97 15.80
CA ALA A 201 9.87 13.12 14.64
C ALA A 201 10.02 13.94 13.33
N ALA A 202 10.75 15.06 13.39
CA ALA A 202 10.85 16.00 12.27
C ALA A 202 11.50 15.40 11.01
N TRP A 203 12.28 14.32 11.16
CA TRP A 203 12.87 13.56 10.04
C TRP A 203 11.82 12.91 9.13
N LEU A 204 10.57 12.77 9.60
CA LEU A 204 9.47 12.26 8.80
C LEU A 204 9.02 13.25 7.72
N THR A 205 9.18 14.56 7.93
CA THR A 205 8.59 15.60 7.06
C THR A 205 8.88 15.39 5.57
N PRO A 206 10.13 15.12 5.14
CA PRO A 206 10.44 14.92 3.72
C PRO A 206 9.75 13.70 3.10
N ILE A 207 9.35 12.71 3.91
CA ILE A 207 8.81 11.43 3.47
C ILE A 207 7.37 11.18 3.96
N SER A 208 6.71 12.17 4.56
CA SER A 208 5.35 12.04 5.12
C SER A 208 4.32 12.95 4.43
N ASP A 209 4.78 13.84 3.55
CA ASP A 209 3.94 14.82 2.87
C ASP A 209 4.14 14.81 1.35
N SER A 210 3.06 15.15 0.64
CA SER A 210 3.01 15.20 -0.82
C SER A 210 3.50 16.51 -1.42
N ASP A 211 3.63 17.58 -0.61
CA ASP A 211 4.09 18.88 -1.09
C ASP A 211 5.63 18.94 -1.22
N SER A 212 6.35 18.03 -0.56
CA SER A 212 7.80 17.88 -0.66
C SER A 212 8.21 17.05 -1.89
N LYS A 213 8.14 17.65 -3.08
CA LYS A 213 8.81 17.10 -4.27
C LYS A 213 10.34 17.13 -4.01
N PRO A 214 11.11 16.02 -4.13
CA PRO A 214 10.85 14.77 -4.87
C PRO A 214 10.88 13.48 -4.01
N ALA A 215 10.73 13.55 -2.69
CA ALA A 215 11.07 12.42 -1.82
C ALA A 215 9.97 11.34 -1.70
N VAL A 216 8.76 11.60 -2.23
CA VAL A 216 7.63 10.64 -2.21
C VAL A 216 7.14 10.37 -3.63
N THR A 217 6.98 9.09 -3.98
CA THR A 217 6.52 8.64 -5.29
C THR A 217 5.41 7.59 -5.17
N PRO A 218 4.47 7.53 -6.14
CA PRO A 218 3.47 6.47 -6.15
C PRO A 218 4.14 5.14 -6.50
N LEU A 219 3.98 4.15 -5.63
CA LEU A 219 4.46 2.79 -5.86
C LEU A 219 3.43 1.97 -6.65
N ILE A 220 2.16 2.09 -6.30
CA ILE A 220 1.06 1.37 -6.96
C ILE A 220 -0.21 2.22 -6.93
N ASP A 221 -0.97 2.17 -8.02
CA ASP A 221 -2.35 2.69 -8.09
C ASP A 221 -3.37 1.71 -7.47
N ASN A 222 -4.55 2.25 -7.15
CA ASN A 222 -5.76 1.55 -6.71
C ASN A 222 -5.69 0.86 -5.34
N VAL A 223 -4.73 1.25 -4.51
CA VAL A 223 -4.62 0.79 -3.11
C VAL A 223 -5.44 1.72 -2.22
N ILE A 224 -6.55 1.23 -1.66
CA ILE A 224 -7.48 2.07 -0.87
C ILE A 224 -7.18 2.08 0.63
N ALA A 225 -6.49 1.06 1.14
CA ALA A 225 -6.08 1.00 2.53
C ALA A 225 -4.80 0.15 2.69
N LEU A 226 -3.93 0.60 3.59
CA LEU A 226 -2.75 -0.13 4.06
C LEU A 226 -2.88 -0.30 5.58
N ILE A 227 -2.97 -1.54 6.03
CA ILE A 227 -3.05 -1.90 7.43
C ILE A 227 -1.72 -2.48 7.85
N VAL A 228 -1.13 -1.93 8.91
CA VAL A 228 0.18 -2.35 9.42
C VAL A 228 0.02 -2.65 10.90
N TRP A 229 0.09 -3.93 11.27
CA TRP A 229 -0.12 -4.40 12.63
C TRP A 229 1.19 -4.94 13.21
N PRO A 230 1.83 -4.20 14.13
CA PRO A 230 3.00 -4.68 14.86
C PRO A 230 2.56 -5.66 15.95
N ARG A 231 3.14 -6.86 15.97
CA ARG A 231 2.80 -7.89 16.97
C ARG A 231 3.96 -8.81 17.28
N LEU A 232 3.82 -9.55 18.37
CA LEU A 232 4.71 -10.68 18.62
C LEU A 232 4.36 -11.84 17.68
N SER A 233 5.25 -12.83 17.64
CA SER A 233 4.99 -14.06 16.91
C SER A 233 3.71 -14.73 17.41
N SER A 234 2.95 -15.39 16.53
CA SER A 234 1.71 -16.09 16.92
C SER A 234 1.92 -17.20 17.95
N ALA A 235 3.15 -17.67 18.10
CA ALA A 235 3.52 -18.64 19.14
C ALA A 235 3.60 -18.01 20.54
N GLU A 236 3.96 -16.73 20.62
CA GLU A 236 4.12 -16.01 21.90
C GLU A 236 2.87 -15.23 22.30
N ASP A 237 2.12 -14.73 21.31
CA ASP A 237 0.91 -13.94 21.52
C ASP A 237 -0.12 -14.33 20.47
N ALA A 238 -1.02 -15.24 20.83
CA ALA A 238 -2.05 -15.72 19.89
C ALA A 238 -3.05 -14.62 19.51
N THR A 239 -3.32 -13.66 20.40
CA THR A 239 -4.29 -12.58 20.14
C THR A 239 -3.68 -11.40 19.40
N GLY A 240 -2.36 -11.22 19.48
CA GLY A 240 -1.63 -10.11 18.87
C GLY A 240 -1.78 -8.78 19.58
N GLN A 241 -2.22 -8.80 20.84
CA GLN A 241 -2.59 -7.61 21.62
C GLN A 241 -1.58 -7.28 22.71
N GLU A 242 -0.60 -8.14 22.97
CA GLU A 242 0.39 -7.92 24.03
C GLU A 242 1.32 -6.76 23.70
N LEU A 243 1.63 -6.56 22.42
CA LEU A 243 2.56 -5.51 21.99
C LEU A 243 1.87 -4.15 21.88
N THR A 244 0.71 -4.12 21.23
CA THR A 244 -0.11 -2.92 21.02
C THR A 244 -1.59 -3.31 21.05
N THR A 245 -2.43 -2.43 21.61
CA THR A 245 -3.90 -2.58 21.59
C THR A 245 -4.53 -1.83 20.42
N ASP A 246 -3.79 -0.91 19.83
CA ASP A 246 -4.07 -0.25 18.57
C ASP A 246 -3.01 -0.66 17.52
N TYR A 247 -3.06 -0.04 16.34
CA TYR A 247 -2.06 -0.28 15.30
C TYR A 247 -0.83 0.63 15.43
N SER A 248 -0.72 1.43 16.50
CA SER A 248 0.33 2.43 16.66
C SER A 248 1.56 1.81 17.32
N TYR A 249 2.74 2.13 16.82
CA TYR A 249 4.00 1.71 17.41
C TYR A 249 5.04 2.79 17.20
N ASN A 250 5.69 3.22 18.27
CA ASN A 250 6.84 4.12 18.17
C ASN A 250 7.94 3.56 19.06
N SER A 251 9.04 3.15 18.45
CA SER A 251 10.17 2.56 19.18
C SER A 251 10.79 3.54 20.18
N GLN A 252 10.53 4.84 20.06
CA GLN A 252 11.05 5.87 20.95
C GLN A 252 10.01 6.41 21.95
N ASP A 253 8.78 5.88 21.95
CA ASP A 253 7.78 6.33 22.90
C ASP A 253 8.16 5.92 24.32
N ASN A 254 8.28 6.92 25.20
CA ASN A 254 8.74 6.77 26.58
C ASN A 254 10.08 6.02 26.72
N ALA A 255 10.93 6.02 25.69
CA ALA A 255 12.17 5.25 25.71
C ALA A 255 13.21 5.78 26.72
N MET A 256 13.05 7.00 27.25
CA MET A 256 13.90 7.52 28.33
C MET A 256 13.39 7.23 29.74
N THR A 257 12.21 6.62 29.90
CA THR A 257 11.64 6.32 31.23
C THR A 257 12.35 5.15 31.90
N ILE A 258 12.34 5.13 33.24
CA ILE A 258 12.92 4.06 34.05
C ILE A 258 11.81 3.51 34.96
N PRO A 259 11.45 2.22 34.87
CA PRO A 259 11.90 1.26 33.85
C PRO A 259 11.44 1.65 32.43
N GLN A 260 12.15 1.17 31.41
CA GLN A 260 11.75 1.41 30.01
C GLN A 260 10.46 0.63 29.67
N PRO A 261 9.64 1.06 28.71
CA PRO A 261 8.62 0.18 28.15
C PRO A 261 9.27 -0.95 27.34
N ILE A 262 8.55 -2.06 27.17
CA ILE A 262 9.03 -3.21 26.39
C ILE A 262 9.33 -2.84 24.92
N THR A 263 8.70 -1.81 24.38
CA THR A 263 8.90 -1.33 23.01
C THR A 263 10.09 -0.39 22.83
N ALA A 264 10.68 0.10 23.94
CA ALA A 264 11.74 1.11 23.90
C ALA A 264 12.97 0.62 23.14
N ASN A 265 13.33 1.35 22.09
CA ASN A 265 14.47 1.06 21.23
C ASN A 265 14.44 -0.37 20.67
N GLN A 266 13.25 -0.88 20.33
CA GLN A 266 13.09 -2.18 19.68
C GLN A 266 12.29 -2.07 18.38
N LEU A 267 12.58 -2.99 17.46
CA LEU A 267 11.71 -3.26 16.33
C LEU A 267 10.66 -4.29 16.76
N PRO A 268 9.41 -4.21 16.28
CA PRO A 268 8.46 -5.29 16.49
C PRO A 268 9.02 -6.59 15.87
N PRO A 269 8.81 -7.76 16.50
CA PRO A 269 9.29 -9.03 15.93
C PRO A 269 8.67 -9.35 14.59
N VAL A 270 7.35 -9.14 14.49
CA VAL A 270 6.55 -9.42 13.30
C VAL A 270 5.66 -8.21 13.02
N ILE A 271 5.48 -7.92 11.73
CA ILE A 271 4.48 -6.98 11.26
C ILE A 271 3.53 -7.73 10.33
N ASP A 272 2.25 -7.75 10.67
CA ASP A 272 1.22 -8.20 9.74
C ASP A 272 0.83 -7.03 8.84
N ILE A 273 1.06 -7.19 7.54
CA ILE A 273 0.78 -6.17 6.54
C ILE A 273 -0.40 -6.63 5.71
N THR A 274 -1.43 -5.80 5.67
CA THR A 274 -2.62 -6.04 4.85
C THR A 274 -2.89 -4.87 3.92
N MET A 275 -3.06 -5.15 2.64
CA MET A 275 -3.32 -4.15 1.61
C MET A 275 -4.65 -4.46 0.92
N ILE A 276 -5.54 -3.47 0.86
CA ILE A 276 -6.83 -3.58 0.17
C ILE A 276 -6.74 -2.81 -1.15
N VAL A 277 -7.01 -3.51 -2.25
CA VAL A 277 -6.84 -3.01 -3.61
C VAL A 277 -8.12 -3.16 -4.40
N ILE A 278 -8.52 -2.14 -5.14
CA ILE A 278 -9.67 -2.22 -6.06
C ILE A 278 -9.23 -2.48 -7.51
N SER A 279 -10.10 -3.07 -8.32
CA SER A 279 -9.77 -3.30 -9.74
C SER A 279 -9.69 -1.98 -10.53
N GLU A 280 -8.93 -1.97 -11.63
CA GLU A 280 -8.83 -0.78 -12.49
C GLU A 280 -10.20 -0.38 -13.06
N ALA A 281 -11.07 -1.35 -13.37
CA ALA A 281 -12.43 -1.07 -13.81
C ALA A 281 -13.25 -0.34 -12.73
N SER A 282 -13.11 -0.75 -11.46
CA SER A 282 -13.77 -0.09 -10.33
C SER A 282 -13.20 1.29 -10.09
N ALA A 283 -11.87 1.44 -10.12
CA ALA A 283 -11.21 2.73 -9.98
C ALA A 283 -11.61 3.70 -11.09
N ALA A 284 -11.62 3.26 -12.35
CA ALA A 284 -12.07 4.05 -13.50
C ALA A 284 -13.51 4.56 -13.36
N ARG A 285 -14.41 3.74 -12.82
CA ARG A 285 -15.78 4.17 -12.51
C ARG A 285 -15.88 5.19 -11.37
N LEU A 286 -14.96 5.13 -10.41
CA LEU A 286 -14.94 5.99 -9.23
C LEU A 286 -14.21 7.32 -9.46
N ASP A 287 -13.38 7.41 -10.50
CA ASP A 287 -12.72 8.66 -10.87
C ASP A 287 -13.67 9.60 -11.58
N ARG A 288 -14.13 10.58 -10.81
CA ARG A 288 -15.07 11.63 -11.23
C ARG A 288 -14.35 12.92 -11.65
N GLY A 289 -13.02 12.87 -11.86
CA GLY A 289 -12.23 14.07 -12.16
C GLY A 289 -12.21 15.07 -11.00
N SER A 290 -12.37 14.61 -9.76
CA SER A 290 -12.49 15.44 -8.57
C SER A 290 -11.43 15.09 -7.53
N SER A 291 -10.91 16.11 -6.86
CA SER A 291 -10.04 15.97 -5.68
C SER A 291 -10.77 15.39 -4.46
N THR A 292 -12.10 15.28 -4.51
CA THR A 292 -12.90 14.65 -3.45
C THR A 292 -12.90 13.13 -3.63
N ALA A 293 -12.45 12.43 -2.59
CA ALA A 293 -12.42 10.98 -2.54
C ALA A 293 -13.84 10.37 -2.71
N PRO A 294 -14.00 9.25 -3.44
CA PRO A 294 -15.30 8.61 -3.67
C PRO A 294 -15.97 8.17 -2.37
N GLN A 295 -17.20 8.66 -2.14
CA GLN A 295 -17.97 8.39 -0.92
C GLN A 295 -18.21 6.88 -0.68
N GLU A 296 -18.26 6.08 -1.75
CA GLU A 296 -18.44 4.63 -1.67
C GLU A 296 -17.28 3.95 -0.93
N ILE A 297 -16.05 4.39 -1.19
CA ILE A 297 -14.85 3.88 -0.50
C ILE A 297 -14.76 4.47 0.90
N GLU A 298 -15.05 5.76 1.03
CA GLU A 298 -14.97 6.46 2.30
C GLU A 298 -15.93 5.91 3.35
N SER A 299 -17.18 5.67 2.97
CA SER A 299 -18.18 5.05 3.84
C SER A 299 -17.82 3.59 4.18
N ALA A 300 -17.16 2.86 3.28
CA ALA A 300 -16.73 1.49 3.55
C ALA A 300 -15.60 1.42 4.59
N LEU A 301 -14.69 2.39 4.58
CA LEU A 301 -13.52 2.45 5.46
C LEU A 301 -13.74 3.26 6.75
N ALA A 302 -14.85 4.01 6.85
CA ALA A 302 -15.12 4.89 7.97
C ALA A 302 -15.10 4.15 9.32
N GLY A 303 -14.23 4.60 10.24
CA GLY A 303 -14.10 4.04 11.58
C GLY A 303 -13.44 2.66 11.65
N LYS A 304 -12.89 2.16 10.54
CA LYS A 304 -12.24 0.84 10.44
C LYS A 304 -10.75 0.91 10.76
N PHE A 305 -10.20 -0.22 11.20
CA PHE A 305 -8.77 -0.41 11.46
C PHE A 305 -8.23 0.59 12.49
N THR A 306 -9.00 0.84 13.54
CA THR A 306 -8.62 1.67 14.70
C THR A 306 -8.16 0.81 15.87
N GLN A 307 -8.73 -0.39 16.02
CA GLN A 307 -8.41 -1.34 17.07
C GLN A 307 -8.04 -2.70 16.47
N VAL A 308 -6.99 -3.33 16.99
CA VAL A 308 -6.51 -4.62 16.47
C VAL A 308 -7.48 -5.77 16.75
N GLU A 309 -8.24 -5.69 17.85
CA GLU A 309 -9.27 -6.68 18.20
C GLU A 309 -10.42 -6.75 17.18
N LYS A 310 -10.66 -5.66 16.43
CA LYS A 310 -11.70 -5.58 15.40
C LYS A 310 -11.19 -5.96 14.01
N TYR A 311 -9.93 -6.35 13.87
CA TYR A 311 -9.30 -6.56 12.57
C TYR A 311 -10.13 -7.46 11.63
N GLN A 312 -10.55 -8.64 12.10
CA GLN A 312 -11.32 -9.59 11.29
C GLN A 312 -12.73 -9.06 10.96
N ASP A 313 -13.41 -8.46 11.94
CA ASP A 313 -14.73 -7.86 11.76
C ASP A 313 -14.68 -6.69 10.76
N ASP A 314 -13.65 -5.87 10.83
CA ASP A 314 -13.43 -4.74 9.95
C ASP A 314 -13.15 -5.20 8.52
N ILE A 315 -12.30 -6.21 8.32
CA ILE A 315 -12.08 -6.82 7.00
C ILE A 315 -13.39 -7.34 6.41
N ALA A 316 -14.21 -8.05 7.20
CA ALA A 316 -15.49 -8.59 6.74
C ALA A 316 -16.48 -7.47 6.38
N GLN A 317 -16.57 -6.41 7.20
CA GLN A 317 -17.46 -5.28 6.96
C GLN A 317 -17.04 -4.45 5.75
N VAL A 318 -15.74 -4.18 5.57
CA VAL A 318 -15.21 -3.51 4.38
C VAL A 318 -15.50 -4.35 3.14
N SER A 319 -15.21 -5.65 3.19
CA SER A 319 -15.45 -6.58 2.09
C SER A 319 -16.93 -6.59 1.66
N LYS A 320 -17.83 -6.62 2.63
CA LYS A 320 -19.28 -6.54 2.38
C LYS A 320 -19.66 -5.18 1.78
N ALA A 321 -19.20 -4.08 2.36
CA ALA A 321 -19.55 -2.73 1.90
C ALA A 321 -19.09 -2.48 0.46
N LEU A 322 -17.89 -2.94 0.08
CA LEU A 322 -17.39 -2.83 -1.29
C LEU A 322 -18.20 -3.72 -2.26
N SER A 323 -18.51 -4.95 -1.86
CA SER A 323 -19.31 -5.88 -2.65
C SER A 323 -20.73 -5.35 -2.90
N ASP A 324 -21.39 -4.81 -1.88
CA ASP A 324 -22.72 -4.20 -1.96
C ASP A 324 -22.77 -3.00 -2.93
N LYS A 325 -21.61 -2.37 -3.19
CA LYS A 325 -21.46 -1.26 -4.16
C LYS A 325 -20.97 -1.72 -5.54
N GLY A 326 -20.80 -3.02 -5.76
CA GLY A 326 -20.27 -3.57 -7.01
C GLY A 326 -18.85 -3.08 -7.28
N ILE A 327 -18.04 -2.93 -6.23
CA ILE A 327 -16.62 -2.59 -6.31
C ILE A 327 -15.86 -3.90 -6.18
N GLU A 328 -15.17 -4.28 -7.25
CA GLU A 328 -14.30 -5.46 -7.24
C GLU A 328 -12.99 -5.11 -6.52
N PHE A 329 -12.59 -5.96 -5.59
CA PHE A 329 -11.41 -5.74 -4.75
C PHE A 329 -10.66 -7.04 -4.45
N LYS A 330 -9.43 -6.90 -3.98
CA LYS A 330 -8.57 -7.97 -3.50
C LYS A 330 -7.84 -7.53 -2.24
N ILE A 331 -7.67 -8.46 -1.32
CA ILE A 331 -6.94 -8.24 -0.07
C ILE A 331 -5.67 -9.08 -0.12
N PHE A 332 -4.53 -8.43 0.03
CA PHE A 332 -3.24 -9.09 0.22
C PHE A 332 -2.87 -9.00 1.68
N SER A 333 -2.44 -10.10 2.30
CA SER A 333 -1.99 -10.10 3.68
C SER A 333 -0.78 -11.02 3.84
N THR A 334 0.19 -10.60 4.65
CA THR A 334 1.35 -11.42 4.99
C THR A 334 1.92 -11.02 6.35
N ALA A 335 2.42 -12.01 7.08
CA ALA A 335 3.20 -11.80 8.30
C ALA A 335 4.67 -11.62 7.92
N LEU A 336 5.23 -10.47 8.22
CA LEU A 336 6.60 -10.10 7.89
C LEU A 336 7.49 -10.12 9.14
N PRO A 337 8.39 -11.10 9.29
CA PRO A 337 9.40 -11.04 10.33
C PRO A 337 10.43 -9.95 10.02
N LEU A 338 10.71 -9.07 10.97
CA LEU A 338 11.75 -8.06 10.83
C LEU A 338 13.11 -8.67 11.19
N ARG A 339 14.00 -8.77 10.20
CA ARG A 339 15.27 -9.52 10.33
C ARG A 339 16.19 -8.94 11.39
N GLU A 340 16.19 -7.61 11.53
CA GLU A 340 17.01 -6.90 12.52
C GLU A 340 16.30 -6.72 13.88
N SER A 341 15.15 -7.38 14.09
CA SER A 341 14.50 -7.36 15.40
C SER A 341 15.28 -8.20 16.40
N LYS A 342 15.99 -7.51 17.30
CA LYS A 342 16.64 -8.10 18.48
C LYS A 342 15.69 -8.03 19.69
N TRP A 343 14.51 -8.62 19.52
CA TRP A 343 13.45 -8.53 20.53
C TRP A 343 13.86 -9.18 21.85
N SER A 344 13.64 -8.47 22.95
CA SER A 344 13.85 -8.96 24.31
C SER A 344 12.79 -8.41 25.25
N ARG A 345 12.17 -9.32 26.02
CA ARG A 345 11.24 -9.01 27.13
C ARG A 345 11.97 -8.57 28.40
N SER A 346 13.25 -8.94 28.57
CA SER A 346 14.04 -8.58 29.75
C SER A 346 14.79 -7.27 29.53
N GLN A 347 14.79 -6.45 30.59
CA GLN A 347 15.67 -5.29 30.75
C GLN A 347 16.99 -5.70 31.37
#